data_AF-A0A7V8E5E7-F1
#
_entry.id   AF-A0A7V8E5E7-F1
#
_cell.length_a   1.000
_cell.length_b   1.000
_cell.length_c   1.000
_cell.angle_alpha   90.00
_cell.angle_beta   90.00
_cell.angle_gamma   90.00
#
_symmetry.space_group_name_H-M   'P 1'
#
loop_
_entity.id
_entity.type
_entity.pdbx_description
1 polymer ?
#
loop_
_entity_poly.entity_id
_entity_poly.type
_entity_poly.pdbx_seq_one_letter_code
_entity_poly.pdbx_strand_id
1 'polypeptide(L)'
;MPVVSLDECVRRGKAGNSPPAVALTFDDGYRDFEENACPALREHGYTATVFLVTTLVGGTFRTSKGLEFPLLSWDDARRLQKEGFSFGSHTATHPKLSRLEKKGARRELAESRETMKRELGGAGPLYLCYPHGAFVKATTRIAREEGYAGALTIDPGRVGPKTDPFALPRIDVNAKTTVESFRASLLEGKTRKAASC
;
A
#
# COMPACT_ATOMS: atom_id res chain seq x y z
N MET A 1 1.75 20.80 2.48
CA MET A 1 0.93 19.94 1.58
C MET A 1 -0.07 19.22 2.48
N PRO A 2 -1.37 19.22 2.16
CA PRO A 2 -2.34 18.47 2.96
C PRO A 2 -2.09 16.97 2.84
N VAL A 3 -2.33 16.25 3.94
CA VAL A 3 -2.47 14.79 3.92
C VAL A 3 -3.92 14.47 3.56
N VAL A 4 -4.13 13.60 2.58
CA VAL A 4 -5.45 13.20 2.06
C VAL A 4 -5.52 11.68 1.90
N SER A 5 -6.72 11.15 1.67
CA SER A 5 -6.89 9.72 1.37
C SER A 5 -6.11 9.30 0.11
N LEU A 6 -5.75 8.03 0.01
CA LEU A 6 -5.06 7.49 -1.17
C LEU A 6 -5.87 7.72 -2.46
N ASP A 7 -7.17 7.46 -2.44
CA ASP A 7 -8.03 7.70 -3.61
C ASP A 7 -8.01 9.16 -4.05
N GLU A 8 -8.16 10.07 -3.09
CA GLU A 8 -8.12 11.50 -3.38
C GLU A 8 -6.76 11.94 -3.91
N CYS A 9 -5.66 11.43 -3.35
CA CYS A 9 -4.32 11.72 -3.84
C CYS A 9 -4.14 11.26 -5.29
N VAL A 10 -4.63 10.07 -5.63
CA VAL A 10 -4.57 9.53 -7.00
C VAL A 10 -5.41 10.38 -7.95
N ARG A 11 -6.67 10.71 -7.60
CA ARG A 11 -7.54 11.55 -8.43
C ARG A 11 -6.95 12.94 -8.67
N ARG A 12 -6.46 13.61 -7.62
CA ARG A 12 -5.83 14.94 -7.71
C ARG A 12 -4.59 14.90 -8.62
N GLY A 13 -3.72 13.91 -8.43
CA GLY A 13 -2.53 13.72 -9.26
C GLY A 13 -2.87 13.48 -10.73
N LYS A 14 -3.86 12.63 -11.00
CA LYS A 14 -4.33 12.34 -12.37
C LYS A 14 -4.99 13.55 -13.04
N ALA A 15 -5.68 14.41 -12.29
CA ALA A 15 -6.25 15.65 -12.82
C ALA A 15 -5.17 16.67 -13.23
N GLY A 16 -4.03 16.69 -12.54
CA GLY A 16 -2.85 17.50 -12.90
C GLY A 16 -2.98 19.01 -12.66
N ASN A 17 -4.12 19.47 -12.17
CA ASN A 17 -4.43 20.88 -11.90
C ASN A 17 -4.72 21.15 -10.41
N SER A 18 -4.56 20.14 -9.55
CA SER A 18 -4.78 20.25 -8.11
C SER A 18 -3.49 20.63 -7.37
N PRO A 19 -3.58 21.39 -6.26
CA PRO A 19 -2.42 21.61 -5.39
C PRO A 19 -1.81 20.28 -4.90
N PRO A 20 -0.48 20.21 -4.71
CA PRO A 20 0.19 18.99 -4.26
C PRO A 20 -0.34 18.50 -2.90
N ALA A 21 -0.64 17.21 -2.81
CA ALA A 21 -1.11 16.53 -1.60
C ALA A 21 -0.29 15.26 -1.35
N VAL A 22 -0.39 14.69 -0.14
CA VAL A 22 0.29 13.46 0.26
C VAL A 22 -0.75 12.43 0.72
N ALA A 23 -0.61 11.18 0.28
CA ALA A 23 -1.24 10.04 0.93
C ALA A 23 -0.18 9.22 1.66
N LEU A 24 -0.50 8.78 2.87
CA LEU A 24 0.37 7.95 3.69
C LEU A 24 -0.04 6.49 3.51
N THR A 25 0.93 5.63 3.19
CA THR A 25 0.69 4.20 2.98
C THR A 25 1.67 3.36 3.78
N PHE A 26 1.19 2.28 4.38
CA PHE A 26 1.99 1.31 5.13
C PHE A 26 1.75 -0.07 4.54
N ASP A 27 2.81 -0.85 4.35
CA ASP A 27 2.72 -2.18 3.76
C ASP A 27 2.77 -3.26 4.86
N ASP A 28 2.50 -4.51 4.46
CA ASP A 28 2.54 -5.75 5.25
C ASP A 28 1.54 -5.90 6.41
N GLY A 29 1.05 -4.80 6.99
CA GLY A 29 0.09 -4.84 8.10
C GLY A 29 0.72 -5.15 9.46
N TYR A 30 1.96 -4.72 9.69
CA TYR A 30 2.62 -4.83 11.00
C TYR A 30 1.81 -4.16 12.10
N ARG A 31 1.80 -4.80 13.28
CA ARG A 31 1.06 -4.31 14.46
C ARG A 31 1.62 -3.00 15.01
N ASP A 32 2.89 -2.72 14.76
CA ASP A 32 3.54 -1.45 15.13
C ASP A 32 2.86 -0.23 14.46
N PHE A 33 2.11 -0.43 13.38
CA PHE A 33 1.25 0.59 12.80
C PHE A 33 0.23 1.09 13.82
N GLU A 34 -0.43 0.19 14.54
CA GLU A 34 -1.37 0.58 15.59
C GLU A 34 -0.64 1.15 16.82
N GLU A 35 0.44 0.50 17.24
CA GLU A 35 1.11 0.83 18.50
C GLU A 35 1.87 2.16 18.43
N ASN A 36 2.43 2.49 17.25
CA ASN A 36 3.32 3.63 17.07
C ASN A 36 2.82 4.64 16.03
N ALA A 37 2.46 4.18 14.83
CA ALA A 37 2.11 5.10 13.74
C ALA A 37 0.75 5.77 13.96
N CYS A 38 -0.28 5.02 14.38
CA CYS A 38 -1.63 5.52 14.59
C CYS A 38 -1.68 6.68 15.61
N PRO A 39 -1.08 6.59 16.82
CA PRO A 39 -1.05 7.70 17.76
C PRO A 39 -0.47 8.98 17.14
N ALA A 40 0.68 8.89 16.47
CA ALA A 40 1.32 10.05 15.83
C ALA A 40 0.47 10.64 14.71
N LEU A 41 -0.20 9.80 13.91
CA LEU A 41 -1.11 10.27 12.87
C LEU A 41 -2.31 11.00 13.45
N ARG A 42 -2.89 10.49 14.55
CA ARG A 42 -4.03 11.11 15.24
C ARG A 42 -3.68 12.48 15.83
N GLU A 43 -2.48 12.66 16.39
CA GLU A 43 -2.01 13.96 16.90
C GLU A 43 -2.03 15.06 15.82
N HIS A 44 -1.91 14.68 14.55
CA HIS A 44 -1.96 15.59 13.42
C HIS A 44 -3.28 15.57 12.65
N GLY A 45 -4.28 14.81 13.10
CA GLY A 45 -5.56 14.63 12.40
C GLY A 45 -5.42 13.92 11.05
N TYR A 46 -4.39 13.08 10.89
CA TYR A 46 -4.09 12.35 9.67
C TYR A 46 -4.64 10.93 9.70
N THR A 47 -4.94 10.41 8.51
CA THR A 47 -5.28 9.00 8.25
C THR A 47 -4.28 8.40 7.27
N ALA A 48 -4.30 7.07 7.13
CA ALA A 48 -3.44 6.35 6.20
C ALA A 48 -4.17 5.16 5.55
N THR A 49 -3.52 4.58 4.54
CA THR A 49 -3.89 3.28 3.96
C THR A 49 -2.90 2.21 4.37
N VAL A 50 -3.36 1.10 4.94
CA VAL A 50 -2.52 -0.07 5.26
C VAL A 50 -2.79 -1.20 4.28
N PHE A 51 -1.76 -1.74 3.63
CA PHE A 51 -1.88 -2.87 2.72
C PHE A 51 -1.65 -4.19 3.47
N LEU A 52 -2.65 -5.08 3.44
CA LEU A 52 -2.66 -6.31 4.25
C LEU A 52 -2.31 -7.55 3.41
N VAL A 53 -1.42 -8.40 3.94
CA VAL A 53 -1.23 -9.77 3.45
C VAL A 53 -2.28 -10.65 4.09
N THR A 54 -3.38 -10.90 3.37
CA THR A 54 -4.63 -11.35 4.01
C THR A 54 -4.55 -12.72 4.72
N THR A 55 -3.69 -13.65 4.29
CA THR A 55 -3.54 -14.95 4.98
C THR A 55 -2.70 -14.88 6.24
N LEU A 56 -2.00 -13.76 6.48
CA LEU A 56 -1.12 -13.57 7.64
C LEU A 56 -1.74 -12.68 8.72
N VAL A 57 -2.85 -12.01 8.43
CA VAL A 57 -3.57 -11.13 9.38
C VAL A 57 -3.90 -11.91 10.66
N GLY A 58 -3.56 -11.32 11.81
CA GLY A 58 -3.68 -11.93 13.15
C GLY A 58 -2.55 -12.87 13.53
N GLY A 59 -1.57 -13.08 12.65
CA GLY A 59 -0.39 -13.89 12.90
C GLY A 59 0.89 -13.06 12.94
N THR A 60 1.95 -13.61 12.35
CA THR A 60 3.31 -13.06 12.38
C THR A 60 3.91 -13.07 10.98
N PHE A 61 4.58 -11.99 10.60
CA PHE A 61 5.41 -11.97 9.41
C PHE A 61 6.83 -12.42 9.76
N ARG A 62 7.33 -13.43 9.05
CA ARG A 62 8.68 -13.95 9.24
C ARG A 62 9.58 -13.53 8.09
N THR A 63 10.62 -12.79 8.40
CA THR A 63 11.62 -12.36 7.41
C THR A 63 12.53 -13.51 6.99
N SER A 64 13.25 -13.34 5.88
CA SER A 64 14.29 -14.29 5.44
C SER A 64 15.43 -14.46 6.45
N LYS A 65 15.61 -13.49 7.37
CA LYS A 65 16.59 -13.55 8.47
C LYS A 65 16.05 -14.23 9.73
N GLY A 66 14.81 -14.74 9.69
CA GLY A 66 14.17 -15.41 10.82
C GLY A 66 13.62 -14.46 11.89
N LEU A 67 13.67 -13.14 11.67
CA LEU A 67 12.98 -12.18 12.53
C LEU A 67 11.48 -12.28 12.32
N GLU A 68 10.74 -12.14 13.41
CA GLU A 68 9.29 -12.27 13.49
C GLU A 68 8.66 -10.99 13.99
N PHE A 69 7.63 -10.52 13.29
CA PHE A 69 6.91 -9.30 13.63
C PHE A 69 5.41 -9.58 13.71
N PRO A 70 4.73 -9.22 14.81
CA PRO A 70 3.29 -9.39 14.92
C PRO A 70 2.56 -8.54 13.87
N LEU A 71 1.48 -9.09 13.33
CA LEU A 71 0.61 -8.41 12.37
C LEU A 71 -0.70 -8.00 13.04
N LEU A 72 -1.33 -6.96 12.49
CA LEU A 72 -2.68 -6.57 12.88
C LEU A 72 -3.63 -7.76 12.73
N SER A 73 -4.58 -7.89 13.65
CA SER A 73 -5.72 -8.80 13.51
C SER A 73 -6.85 -8.15 12.70
N TRP A 74 -7.84 -8.96 12.30
CA TRP A 74 -9.04 -8.41 11.65
C TRP A 74 -9.87 -7.53 12.59
N ASP A 75 -9.83 -7.78 13.90
CA ASP A 75 -10.48 -6.90 14.88
C ASP A 75 -9.77 -5.55 14.99
N ASP A 76 -8.44 -5.54 14.93
CA ASP A 76 -7.65 -4.30 14.88
C ASP A 76 -7.98 -3.51 13.61
N ALA A 77 -8.00 -4.20 12.45
CA ALA A 77 -8.34 -3.57 11.18
C ALA A 77 -9.76 -2.97 11.19
N ARG A 78 -10.78 -3.70 11.69
CA ARG A 78 -12.16 -3.20 11.82
C ARG A 78 -12.25 -2.01 12.77
N ARG A 79 -11.51 -2.00 13.88
CA ARG A 79 -11.45 -0.87 14.82
C ARG A 79 -10.88 0.36 14.13
N LEU A 80 -9.70 0.24 13.54
CA LEU A 80 -9.02 1.33 12.83
C LEU A 80 -9.85 1.84 11.64
N GLN A 81 -10.60 0.97 10.96
CA GLN A 81 -11.50 1.39 9.88
C GLN A 81 -12.59 2.35 10.36
N LYS A 82 -13.15 2.12 11.56
CA LYS A 82 -14.15 3.03 12.17
C LYS A 82 -13.55 4.38 12.56
N GLU A 83 -12.24 4.46 12.69
CA GLU A 83 -11.51 5.67 13.02
C GLU A 83 -11.00 6.43 11.78
N GLY A 84 -11.33 5.96 10.57
CA GLY A 84 -11.00 6.63 9.32
C GLY A 84 -9.75 6.11 8.61
N PHE A 85 -9.06 5.11 9.17
CA PHE A 85 -8.01 4.40 8.43
C PHE A 85 -8.62 3.53 7.32
N SER A 86 -7.86 3.35 6.24
CA SER A 86 -8.28 2.56 5.08
C SER A 86 -7.35 1.37 4.89
N PHE A 87 -7.84 0.34 4.19
CA PHE A 87 -7.10 -0.89 3.97
C PHE A 87 -7.08 -1.26 2.49
N GLY A 88 -5.90 -1.62 1.99
CA GLY A 88 -5.68 -2.14 0.65
C GLY A 88 -5.17 -3.58 0.66
N SER A 89 -5.15 -4.23 -0.51
CA SER A 89 -4.62 -5.59 -0.64
C SER A 89 -3.12 -5.58 -0.82
N HIS A 90 -2.40 -6.44 -0.10
CA HIS A 90 -1.01 -6.81 -0.37
C HIS A 90 -0.86 -8.26 -0.82
N THR A 91 -1.84 -8.75 -1.60
CA THR A 91 -2.03 -10.14 -2.04
C THR A 91 -2.45 -11.09 -0.91
N ALA A 92 -2.67 -12.36 -1.23
CA ALA A 92 -3.08 -13.35 -0.25
C ALA A 92 -1.89 -13.75 0.61
N THR A 93 -0.79 -14.18 -0.02
CA THR A 93 0.37 -14.80 0.63
C THR A 93 1.70 -14.05 0.46
N HIS A 94 1.67 -12.83 -0.07
CA HIS A 94 2.85 -11.98 -0.32
C HIS A 94 3.89 -12.51 -1.36
N PRO A 95 3.50 -13.18 -2.46
CA PRO A 95 4.47 -13.61 -3.46
C PRO A 95 4.88 -12.46 -4.39
N LYS A 96 6.07 -12.58 -4.99
CA LYS A 96 6.44 -11.77 -6.16
C LYS A 96 5.56 -12.16 -7.35
N LEU A 97 4.47 -11.43 -7.60
CA LEU A 97 3.48 -11.78 -8.63
C LEU A 97 4.09 -11.94 -10.02
N SER A 98 5.15 -11.19 -10.34
CA SER A 98 5.87 -11.32 -11.62
C SER A 98 6.53 -12.69 -11.86
N ARG A 99 6.69 -13.50 -10.81
CA ARG A 99 7.26 -14.85 -10.86
C ARG A 99 6.20 -15.95 -10.93
N LEU A 100 4.91 -15.60 -10.82
CA LEU A 100 3.83 -16.57 -10.88
C LEU A 100 3.30 -16.71 -12.29
N GLU A 101 2.77 -17.89 -12.59
CA GLU A 101 1.90 -18.06 -13.73
C GLU A 101 0.59 -17.28 -13.54
N LYS A 102 -0.09 -16.98 -14.65
CA LYS A 102 -1.33 -16.18 -14.67
C LYS A 102 -2.39 -16.71 -13.70
N LYS A 103 -2.55 -18.04 -13.61
CA LYS A 103 -3.53 -18.68 -12.71
C LYS A 103 -3.17 -18.44 -11.23
N GLY A 104 -1.88 -18.54 -10.89
CA GLY A 104 -1.39 -18.26 -9.55
C GLY A 104 -1.57 -16.79 -9.17
N ALA A 105 -1.17 -15.86 -10.04
CA ALA A 105 -1.37 -14.43 -9.82
C ALA A 105 -2.86 -14.07 -9.66
N ARG A 106 -3.75 -14.67 -10.47
CA ARG A 106 -5.19 -14.46 -10.32
C ARG A 106 -5.71 -14.94 -8.97
N ARG A 107 -5.30 -16.14 -8.55
CA ARG A 107 -5.69 -16.72 -7.26
C ARG A 107 -5.31 -15.80 -6.10
N GLU A 108 -4.07 -15.32 -6.07
CA GLU A 108 -3.57 -14.38 -5.05
C GLU A 108 -4.42 -13.10 -4.95
N LEU A 109 -4.77 -12.53 -6.10
CA LEU A 109 -5.51 -11.27 -6.17
C LEU A 109 -7.00 -11.44 -5.85
N ALA A 110 -7.61 -12.54 -6.28
CA ALA A 110 -9.01 -12.87 -6.00
C ALA A 110 -9.22 -13.25 -4.52
N GLU A 111 -8.38 -14.14 -3.98
CA GLU A 111 -8.52 -14.62 -2.59
C GLU A 111 -8.33 -13.49 -1.58
N SER A 112 -7.35 -12.60 -1.80
CA SER A 112 -7.15 -11.43 -0.95
C SER A 112 -8.34 -10.47 -1.01
N ARG A 113 -8.86 -10.20 -2.20
CA ARG A 113 -9.99 -9.30 -2.38
C ARG A 113 -11.26 -9.84 -1.72
N GLU A 114 -11.58 -11.12 -1.89
CA GLU A 114 -12.74 -11.75 -1.25
C GLU A 114 -12.59 -11.84 0.27
N THR A 115 -11.38 -12.13 0.76
CA THR A 115 -11.12 -12.13 2.21
C THR A 115 -11.35 -10.75 2.80
N MET A 116 -10.83 -9.69 2.19
CA MET A 116 -11.04 -8.32 2.69
C MET A 116 -12.51 -7.88 2.62
N LYS A 117 -13.25 -8.28 1.56
CA LYS A 117 -14.71 -8.03 1.50
C LYS A 117 -15.44 -8.66 2.68
N ARG A 118 -15.12 -9.91 3.00
CA ARG A 118 -15.74 -10.64 4.11
C ARG A 118 -15.42 -9.99 5.45
N GLU A 119 -14.17 -9.60 5.67
CA GLU A 119 -13.69 -9.15 6.99
C GLU A 119 -13.93 -7.66 7.27
N LEU A 120 -13.89 -6.82 6.24
CA LEU A 120 -14.00 -5.35 6.34
C LEU A 120 -15.26 -4.78 5.67
N GLY A 121 -16.07 -5.64 5.04
CA GLY A 121 -17.30 -5.26 4.35
C GLY A 121 -17.09 -4.48 3.05
N GLY A 122 -18.20 -3.96 2.51
CA GLY A 122 -18.21 -3.11 1.31
C GLY A 122 -17.85 -3.84 0.00
N ALA A 123 -17.35 -3.09 -0.97
CA ALA A 123 -16.99 -3.62 -2.30
C ALA A 123 -15.59 -4.30 -2.33
N GLY A 124 -14.89 -4.38 -1.20
CA GLY A 124 -13.51 -4.84 -1.11
C GLY A 124 -12.48 -3.72 -1.32
N PRO A 125 -11.18 -4.05 -1.28
CA PRO A 125 -10.10 -3.08 -1.43
C PRO A 125 -10.12 -2.43 -2.82
N LEU A 126 -9.99 -1.11 -2.87
CA LEU A 126 -9.85 -0.34 -4.12
C LEU A 126 -8.44 -0.49 -4.71
N TYR A 127 -7.42 -0.54 -3.86
CA TYR A 127 -6.02 -0.53 -4.26
C TYR A 127 -5.30 -1.82 -3.88
N LEU A 128 -4.41 -2.23 -4.77
CA LEU A 128 -3.38 -3.25 -4.55
C LEU A 128 -2.04 -2.55 -4.27
N CYS A 129 -1.21 -3.11 -3.42
CA CYS A 129 0.23 -2.82 -3.42
C CYS A 129 0.94 -4.09 -3.89
N TYR A 130 1.83 -4.00 -4.88
CA TYR A 130 2.55 -5.19 -5.35
C TYR A 130 3.65 -5.57 -4.36
N PRO A 131 3.69 -6.82 -3.83
CA PRO A 131 4.79 -7.29 -3.01
C PRO A 131 6.13 -7.05 -3.72
N HIS A 132 7.08 -6.44 -3.00
CA HIS A 132 8.39 -6.05 -3.52
C HIS A 132 8.37 -5.12 -4.76
N GLY A 133 7.23 -4.46 -5.03
CA GLY A 133 7.01 -3.69 -6.26
C GLY A 133 7.13 -4.52 -7.54
N ALA A 134 6.98 -5.84 -7.46
CA ALA A 134 7.24 -6.75 -8.57
C ALA A 134 5.98 -6.98 -9.42
N PHE A 135 5.91 -6.34 -10.59
CA PHE A 135 4.78 -6.47 -11.52
C PHE A 135 5.22 -6.60 -12.97
N VAL A 136 4.34 -7.13 -13.81
CA VAL A 136 4.49 -7.22 -15.27
C VAL A 136 3.14 -6.94 -15.94
N LYS A 137 3.11 -6.68 -17.25
CA LYS A 137 1.86 -6.41 -17.99
C LYS A 137 0.76 -7.46 -17.76
N ALA A 138 1.14 -8.72 -17.55
CA ALA A 138 0.18 -9.78 -17.24
C ALA A 138 -0.48 -9.59 -15.87
N THR A 139 0.28 -9.24 -14.83
CA THR A 139 -0.25 -9.06 -13.46
C THR A 139 -1.08 -7.79 -13.35
N THR A 140 -0.71 -6.71 -14.06
CA THR A 140 -1.52 -5.48 -14.10
C THR A 140 -2.88 -5.70 -14.75
N ARG A 141 -2.93 -6.50 -15.84
CA ARG A 141 -4.20 -6.87 -16.47
C ARG A 141 -5.07 -7.69 -15.53
N ILE A 142 -4.50 -8.68 -14.84
CA ILE A 142 -5.24 -9.52 -13.88
C ILE A 142 -5.78 -8.65 -12.73
N ALA A 143 -4.98 -7.74 -12.17
CA ALA A 143 -5.46 -6.83 -11.13
C ALA A 143 -6.67 -6.00 -11.59
N ARG A 144 -6.68 -5.52 -12.83
CA ARG A 144 -7.86 -4.83 -13.39
C ARG A 144 -9.08 -5.74 -13.51
N GLU A 145 -8.88 -6.97 -14.00
CA GLU A 145 -9.94 -7.96 -14.16
C GLU A 145 -10.55 -8.40 -12.81
N GLU A 146 -9.74 -8.48 -11.75
CA GLU A 146 -10.22 -8.78 -10.39
C GLU A 146 -10.94 -7.60 -9.70
N GLY A 147 -10.98 -6.44 -10.36
CA GLY A 147 -11.76 -5.28 -9.92
C GLY A 147 -11.02 -4.32 -9.00
N TYR A 148 -9.68 -4.30 -9.02
CA TYR A 148 -8.91 -3.21 -8.40
C TYR A 148 -9.02 -1.93 -9.26
N ALA A 149 -9.06 -0.76 -8.62
CA ALA A 149 -9.06 0.55 -9.27
C ALA A 149 -7.64 1.05 -9.60
N GLY A 150 -6.64 0.57 -8.88
CA GLY A 150 -5.24 0.87 -9.13
C GLY A 150 -4.29 0.01 -8.30
N ALA A 151 -3.00 0.15 -8.56
CA ALA A 151 -1.97 -0.61 -7.87
C ALA A 151 -0.68 0.20 -7.68
N LEU A 152 -0.09 0.10 -6.49
CA LEU A 152 1.11 0.83 -6.06
C LEU A 152 2.35 -0.03 -6.26
N THR A 153 3.45 0.63 -6.65
CA THR A 153 4.77 0.02 -6.86
C THR A 153 5.76 0.61 -5.86
N ILE A 154 7.04 0.22 -5.97
CA ILE A 154 8.15 0.86 -5.25
C ILE A 154 8.92 1.83 -6.15
N ASP A 155 8.43 2.08 -7.36
CA ASP A 155 9.10 3.00 -8.28
C ASP A 155 9.03 4.42 -7.71
N PRO A 156 10.17 5.14 -7.66
CA PRO A 156 10.21 6.46 -7.10
C PRO A 156 9.44 7.45 -7.98
N GLY A 157 8.55 8.23 -7.40
CA GLY A 157 7.87 9.28 -8.15
C GLY A 157 6.61 9.83 -7.52
N ARG A 158 5.89 10.61 -8.31
CA ARG A 158 4.59 11.19 -7.96
C ARG A 158 3.53 10.77 -8.97
N VAL A 159 2.30 10.68 -8.49
CA VAL A 159 1.15 10.51 -9.37
C VAL A 159 0.91 11.81 -10.15
N GLY A 160 0.84 11.69 -11.48
CA GLY A 160 0.54 12.77 -12.41
C GLY A 160 -0.43 12.32 -13.51
N PRO A 161 -0.80 13.20 -14.46
CA PRO A 161 -1.80 12.89 -15.49
C PRO A 161 -1.47 11.65 -16.34
N LYS A 162 -0.19 11.45 -16.63
CA LYS A 162 0.33 10.35 -17.44
C LYS A 162 0.62 9.07 -16.66
N THR A 163 0.45 9.07 -15.33
CA THR A 163 0.68 7.88 -14.51
C THR A 163 -0.35 6.80 -14.83
N ASP A 164 0.14 5.56 -15.03
CA ASP A 164 -0.70 4.38 -15.14
C ASP A 164 -1.33 4.08 -13.76
N PRO A 165 -2.67 4.01 -13.62
CA PRO A 165 -3.32 3.66 -12.36
C PRO A 165 -2.85 2.33 -11.75
N PHE A 166 -2.31 1.41 -12.55
CA PHE A 166 -1.80 0.11 -12.08
C PHE A 166 -0.27 0.08 -11.91
N ALA A 167 0.38 1.23 -11.98
CA ALA A 167 1.78 1.41 -11.63
C ALA A 167 1.97 2.78 -10.93
N LEU A 168 1.25 2.98 -9.82
CA LEU A 168 1.32 4.21 -9.03
C LEU A 168 2.68 4.26 -8.29
N PRO A 169 3.52 5.27 -8.57
CA PRO A 169 4.82 5.40 -7.92
C PRO A 169 4.67 5.88 -6.48
N ARG A 170 5.70 5.64 -5.67
CA ARG A 170 5.74 6.03 -4.25
C ARG A 170 7.07 6.70 -3.90
N ILE A 171 7.10 7.30 -2.72
CA ILE A 171 8.32 7.79 -2.07
C ILE A 171 8.60 6.82 -0.93
N ASP A 172 9.70 6.06 -1.04
CA ASP A 172 10.12 5.13 0.01
C ASP A 172 10.63 5.87 1.25
N VAL A 173 10.23 5.40 2.43
CA VAL A 173 10.68 5.89 3.74
C VAL A 173 11.19 4.69 4.53
N ASN A 174 12.46 4.72 4.90
CA ASN A 174 13.10 3.65 5.65
C ASN A 174 14.01 4.22 6.76
N ALA A 175 14.66 3.35 7.52
CA ALA A 175 15.51 3.72 8.66
C ALA A 175 16.69 4.67 8.31
N LYS A 176 17.03 4.83 7.02
CA LYS A 176 18.07 5.75 6.55
C LYS A 176 17.51 7.11 6.08
N THR A 177 16.20 7.28 6.07
CA THR A 177 15.56 8.53 5.66
C THR A 177 15.70 9.57 6.77
N THR A 178 16.36 10.69 6.48
CA THR A 178 16.44 11.85 7.38
C THR A 178 15.29 12.82 7.08
N VAL A 179 15.04 13.77 7.97
CA VAL A 179 14.01 14.81 7.74
C VAL A 179 14.34 15.63 6.48
N GLU A 180 15.61 15.93 6.26
CA GLU A 180 16.07 16.68 5.08
C GLU A 180 15.85 15.89 3.80
N SER A 181 16.21 14.60 3.78
CA SER A 181 16.04 13.77 2.58
C SER A 181 14.57 13.46 2.31
N PHE A 182 13.75 13.32 3.35
CA PHE A 182 12.30 13.21 3.22
C PHE A 182 11.70 14.48 2.61
N ARG A 183 12.05 15.66 3.13
CA ARG A 183 11.59 16.96 2.61
C ARG A 183 12.00 17.16 1.16
N ALA A 184 13.25 16.84 0.81
CA ALA A 184 13.73 16.90 -0.57
C ALA A 184 12.92 15.97 -1.48
N SER A 185 12.67 14.73 -1.05
CA SER A 185 11.88 13.76 -1.82
C SER A 185 10.44 14.24 -2.07
N LEU A 186 9.82 14.86 -1.04
CA LEU A 186 8.49 15.46 -1.17
C LEU A 186 8.46 16.64 -2.13
N LEU A 187 9.55 17.42 -2.28
CA LEU A 187 9.63 18.62 -3.11
C LEU A 187 10.15 18.37 -4.54
N GLU A 188 11.00 17.35 -4.73
CA GLU A 188 11.61 17.02 -6.01
C GLU A 188 10.95 15.81 -6.71
N GLY A 189 10.19 14.99 -5.97
CA GLY A 189 9.54 13.80 -6.51
C GLY A 189 10.52 12.68 -6.85
N LYS A 190 11.72 12.70 -6.27
CA LYS A 190 12.77 11.68 -6.44
C LYS A 190 13.23 11.21 -5.07
N THR A 191 13.17 9.91 -4.81
CA THR A 191 14.01 9.29 -3.77
C THR A 191 15.30 8.82 -4.43
N ARG A 192 16.44 8.94 -3.73
CA ARG A 192 17.66 8.24 -4.17
C ARG A 192 17.33 6.75 -4.22
N LYS A 193 17.64 6.07 -5.33
CA LYS A 193 17.46 4.60 -5.43
C LYS A 193 18.07 3.96 -4.19
N ALA A 194 17.26 3.27 -3.39
CA ALA A 194 17.78 2.36 -2.40
C ALA A 194 18.62 1.32 -3.15
N ALA A 195 19.90 1.20 -2.79
CA ALA A 195 20.72 0.10 -3.27
C ALA A 195 20.05 -1.20 -2.83
N SER A 196 19.68 -2.03 -3.79
CA SER A 196 19.09 -3.35 -3.55
C SER A 196 20.00 -4.15 -2.62
N CYS A 197 19.48 -4.58 -1.48
CA CYS A 197 20.01 -5.71 -0.71
C CYS A 197 19.45 -7.02 -1.26
#